data_AF-A0A2M6IT90-F1
#
_entry.id   AF-A0A2M6IT90-F1
#
_cell.length_a   1.000
_cell.length_b   1.000
_cell.length_c   1.000
_cell.angle_alpha   90.00
_cell.angle_beta   90.00
_cell.angle_gamma   90.00
#
_symmetry.space_group_name_H-M   'P 1'
#
loop_
_entity.id
_entity.type
_entity.pdbx_description
1 polymer ?
#
loop_
_entity_poly.entity_id
_entity_poly.type
_entity_poly.pdbx_seq_one_letter_code
_entity_poly.pdbx_strand_id
1 'polypeptide(L)'
;LFVAEIDEELTKLNNGDYPTDDKYKHEVLAPKVIENVLARDEILFFTNTDYFTVDNLKAARTKGFKIVLLSLNLNDLIKRNETRVKEEGYSDLSQWLEGMVEYQTKIEKLGLVDIILDASLSTEKIASKLLEIGKRTDA
;
A
#
# COMPACT_ATOMS: atom_id res chain seq x y z
N LEU A 1 -18.34 3.15 0.52
CA LEU A 1 -16.89 2.84 0.72
C LEU A 1 -16.51 1.62 -0.11
N PHE A 2 -15.78 1.84 -1.20
CA PHE A 2 -15.18 0.77 -2.00
C PHE A 2 -13.82 0.39 -1.40
N VAL A 3 -13.47 -0.90 -1.36
CA VAL A 3 -12.16 -1.38 -0.89
C VAL A 3 -11.48 -2.09 -2.05
N ALA A 4 -10.22 -1.76 -2.31
CA ALA A 4 -9.42 -2.42 -3.33
C ALA A 4 -7.93 -2.41 -2.97
N GLU A 5 -7.19 -3.30 -3.59
CA GLU A 5 -5.73 -3.36 -3.50
C GLU A 5 -5.07 -3.35 -4.88
N ILE A 6 -3.80 -2.94 -4.92
CA ILE A 6 -3.05 -2.80 -6.17
C ILE A 6 -2.97 -4.11 -6.97
N ASP A 7 -2.73 -5.25 -6.33
CA ASP A 7 -2.58 -6.53 -7.02
C ASP A 7 -3.92 -6.99 -7.65
N GLU A 8 -5.05 -6.76 -6.97
CA GLU A 8 -6.39 -7.03 -7.49
C GLU A 8 -6.70 -6.16 -8.71
N GLU A 9 -6.40 -4.85 -8.64
CA GLU A 9 -6.66 -3.94 -9.75
C GLU A 9 -5.72 -4.20 -10.95
N LEU A 10 -4.46 -4.56 -10.70
CA LEU A 10 -3.53 -5.01 -11.74
C LEU A 10 -4.04 -6.27 -12.44
N THR A 11 -4.53 -7.25 -11.68
CA THR A 11 -5.10 -8.50 -12.20
C THR A 11 -6.34 -8.24 -13.05
N LYS A 12 -7.26 -7.37 -12.58
CA LYS A 12 -8.46 -6.98 -13.33
C LYS A 12 -8.11 -6.33 -14.68
N LEU A 13 -7.12 -5.44 -14.70
CA LEU A 13 -6.68 -4.78 -15.94
C LEU A 13 -5.91 -5.73 -16.87
N ASN A 14 -5.41 -6.85 -16.36
CA ASN A 14 -4.67 -7.86 -17.10
C ASN A 14 -5.48 -9.15 -17.33
N ASN A 15 -6.77 -8.98 -17.66
CA ASN A 15 -7.69 -10.07 -18.06
C ASN A 15 -7.87 -11.19 -17.03
N GLY A 16 -7.70 -10.88 -15.73
CA GLY A 16 -7.90 -11.85 -14.65
C GLY A 16 -6.63 -12.58 -14.22
N ASP A 17 -5.49 -12.32 -14.86
CA ASP A 17 -4.19 -12.89 -14.50
C ASP A 17 -3.26 -11.83 -13.92
N TYR A 18 -2.48 -12.18 -12.90
CA TYR A 18 -1.48 -11.26 -12.36
C TYR A 18 -0.37 -10.99 -13.40
N PRO A 19 -0.02 -9.72 -13.70
CA PRO A 19 0.97 -9.42 -14.73
C PRO A 19 2.38 -9.86 -14.30
N THR A 20 3.02 -10.69 -15.11
CA THR A 20 4.39 -11.20 -14.88
C THR A 20 5.46 -10.42 -15.64
N ASP A 21 5.09 -9.61 -16.62
CA ASP A 21 5.98 -8.66 -17.28
C ASP A 21 6.11 -7.40 -16.40
N ASP A 22 7.24 -7.27 -15.72
CA ASP A 22 7.50 -6.14 -14.82
C ASP A 22 7.45 -4.79 -15.53
N LYS A 23 7.96 -4.69 -16.77
CA LYS A 23 7.94 -3.42 -17.49
C LYS A 23 6.52 -3.00 -17.81
N TYR A 24 5.70 -3.93 -18.32
CA TYR A 24 4.29 -3.67 -18.59
C TYR A 24 3.51 -3.34 -17.31
N LYS A 25 3.78 -4.07 -16.23
CA LYS A 25 3.19 -3.86 -14.91
C LYS A 25 3.47 -2.45 -14.38
N HIS A 26 4.72 -1.99 -14.40
CA HIS A 26 5.12 -0.72 -13.81
C HIS A 26 4.94 0.50 -14.72
N GLU A 27 5.14 0.36 -16.04
CA GLU A 27 5.05 1.50 -16.97
C GLU A 27 3.65 1.70 -17.56
N VAL A 28 2.80 0.66 -17.56
CA VAL A 28 1.49 0.72 -18.22
C VAL A 28 0.34 0.47 -17.26
N LEU A 29 0.36 -0.64 -16.52
CA LEU A 29 -0.79 -1.01 -15.68
C LEU A 29 -0.86 -0.19 -14.39
N ALA A 30 0.21 -0.12 -13.61
CA ALA A 30 0.23 0.59 -12.34
C ALA A 30 -0.16 2.08 -12.48
N PRO A 31 0.36 2.85 -13.47
CA PRO A 31 -0.06 4.24 -13.66
C PRO A 31 -1.57 4.38 -13.92
N LYS A 32 -2.17 3.46 -14.70
CA LYS A 32 -3.63 3.44 -14.93
C LYS A 32 -4.41 3.16 -13.66
N VAL A 33 -3.96 2.21 -12.82
CA VAL A 33 -4.60 1.95 -11.53
C VAL A 33 -4.53 3.20 -10.65
N ILE A 34 -3.36 3.84 -10.54
CA ILE A 34 -3.16 5.04 -9.73
C ILE A 34 -4.09 6.17 -10.20
N GLU A 35 -4.14 6.44 -11.51
CA GLU A 35 -5.03 7.45 -12.08
C GLU A 35 -6.49 7.18 -11.72
N ASN A 36 -6.94 5.93 -11.88
CA ASN A 36 -8.30 5.50 -11.56
C ASN A 36 -8.62 5.62 -10.07
N VAL A 37 -7.70 5.22 -9.18
CA VAL A 37 -7.86 5.34 -7.73
C VAL A 37 -7.98 6.81 -7.35
N LEU A 38 -7.09 7.65 -7.86
CA LEU A 38 -7.08 9.09 -7.60
C LEU A 38 -8.29 9.83 -8.20
N ALA A 39 -9.08 9.21 -9.06
CA ALA A 39 -10.32 9.79 -9.60
C ALA A 39 -11.58 9.43 -8.78
N ARG A 40 -11.45 8.62 -7.72
CA ARG A 40 -12.59 8.16 -6.90
C ARG A 40 -12.77 9.00 -5.65
N ASP A 41 -14.03 9.24 -5.30
CA ASP A 41 -14.41 10.01 -4.11
C ASP A 41 -14.51 9.17 -2.82
N GLU A 42 -14.81 7.86 -2.94
CA GLU A 42 -15.08 6.99 -1.79
C GLU A 42 -14.38 5.63 -1.88
N ILE A 43 -13.06 5.64 -1.66
CA ILE A 43 -12.22 4.43 -1.71
C ILE A 43 -11.28 4.31 -0.51
N LEU A 44 -11.15 3.09 0.01
CA LEU A 44 -10.00 2.64 0.79
C LEU A 44 -9.11 1.80 -0.13
N PHE A 45 -7.93 2.30 -0.46
CA PHE A 45 -7.01 1.63 -1.38
C PHE A 45 -5.75 1.17 -0.67
N PHE A 46 -5.41 -0.10 -0.81
CA PHE A 46 -4.18 -0.69 -0.30
C PHE A 46 -3.13 -0.78 -1.41
N THR A 47 -1.94 -0.26 -1.13
CA THR A 47 -0.77 -0.35 -2.01
C THR A 47 0.46 -0.65 -1.19
N ASN A 48 1.49 -1.15 -1.85
CA ASN A 48 2.82 -1.30 -1.28
C ASN A 48 3.77 -0.19 -1.79
N THR A 49 5.01 -0.23 -1.31
CA THR A 49 6.07 0.75 -1.58
C THR A 49 6.56 0.77 -3.03
N ASP A 50 6.19 -0.22 -3.84
CA ASP A 50 6.70 -0.44 -5.20
C ASP A 50 5.92 0.36 -6.26
N TYR A 51 4.65 0.66 -5.99
CA TYR A 51 3.75 1.26 -6.98
C TYR A 51 3.49 2.75 -6.76
N PHE A 52 3.34 3.20 -5.52
CA PHE A 52 3.10 4.61 -5.24
C PHE A 52 4.41 5.35 -5.04
N THR A 53 4.71 6.28 -5.94
CA THR A 53 5.85 7.19 -5.78
C THR A 53 5.51 8.31 -4.80
N VAL A 54 6.55 9.05 -4.37
CA VAL A 54 6.39 10.29 -3.59
C VAL A 54 5.47 11.29 -4.28
N ASP A 55 5.56 11.42 -5.61
CA ASP A 55 4.72 12.38 -6.35
C ASP A 55 3.27 11.90 -6.45
N ASN A 56 3.05 10.58 -6.53
CA ASN A 56 1.70 10.00 -6.43
C ASN A 56 1.06 10.29 -5.07
N LEU A 57 1.84 10.19 -3.98
CA LEU A 57 1.37 10.54 -2.64
C LEU A 57 1.03 12.04 -2.51
N LYS A 58 1.86 12.92 -3.07
CA LYS A 58 1.55 14.36 -3.11
C LYS A 58 0.25 14.61 -3.88
N ALA A 59 0.09 14.00 -5.05
CA ALA A 59 -1.12 14.11 -5.86
C ALA A 59 -2.36 13.59 -5.11
N ALA A 60 -2.24 12.48 -4.40
CA ALA A 60 -3.29 11.94 -3.54
C ALA A 60 -3.72 12.96 -2.47
N ARG A 61 -2.76 13.57 -1.77
CA ARG A 61 -3.04 14.60 -0.77
C ARG A 61 -3.75 15.82 -1.37
N THR A 62 -3.31 16.29 -2.54
CA THR A 62 -3.97 17.41 -3.25
C THR A 62 -5.42 17.09 -3.60
N LYS A 63 -5.74 15.81 -3.83
CA LYS A 63 -7.11 15.33 -4.06
C LYS A 63 -7.88 14.98 -2.78
N GLY A 64 -7.33 15.30 -1.60
CA GLY A 64 -8.01 15.08 -0.33
C GLY A 64 -7.92 13.66 0.22
N PHE A 65 -7.07 12.80 -0.34
CA PHE A 65 -6.82 11.49 0.25
C PHE A 65 -6.11 11.64 1.60
N LYS A 66 -6.56 10.82 2.56
CA LYS A 66 -5.86 10.61 3.82
C LYS A 66 -4.89 9.44 3.66
N ILE A 67 -3.61 9.68 3.92
CA ILE A 67 -2.54 8.70 3.76
C ILE A 67 -2.26 8.04 5.10
N VAL A 68 -2.51 6.73 5.16
CA VAL A 68 -2.24 5.90 6.33
C VAL A 68 -1.05 4.99 6.04
N LEU A 69 0.00 5.09 6.86
CA LEU A 69 1.15 4.20 6.80
C LEU A 69 0.96 3.06 7.80
N LEU A 70 0.93 1.82 7.30
CA LEU A 70 1.07 0.63 8.14
C LEU A 70 2.57 0.37 8.35
N SER A 71 3.10 0.82 9.48
CA SER A 71 4.55 0.76 9.75
C SER A 71 4.94 -0.52 10.46
N LEU A 72 6.06 -1.10 10.02
CA LEU A 72 6.73 -2.21 10.68
C LEU A 72 8.24 -1.99 10.61
N ASN A 73 8.95 -2.29 11.70
CA ASN A 73 10.41 -2.19 11.70
C ASN A 73 11.05 -3.32 10.90
N LEU A 74 12.33 -3.15 10.54
CA LEU A 74 13.09 -4.11 9.74
C LEU A 74 13.13 -5.51 10.36
N ASN A 75 13.32 -5.62 11.68
CA ASN A 75 13.42 -6.92 12.36
C ASN A 75 12.12 -7.71 12.25
N ASP A 76 10.98 -7.05 12.39
CA ASP A 76 9.67 -7.70 12.28
C ASP A 76 9.30 -8.00 10.82
N LEU A 77 9.76 -7.18 9.86
CA LEU A 77 9.66 -7.49 8.43
C LEU A 77 10.46 -8.75 8.07
N ILE A 78 11.69 -8.87 8.57
CA ILE A 78 12.55 -10.05 8.36
C ILE A 78 11.84 -11.30 8.89
N LYS A 79 11.37 -11.27 10.14
CA LYS A 79 10.65 -12.42 10.74
C LYS A 79 9.41 -12.81 9.92
N ARG A 80 8.60 -11.83 9.49
CA ARG A 80 7.42 -12.10 8.66
C ARG A 80 7.79 -12.72 7.32
N ASN A 81 8.84 -12.21 6.68
CA ASN A 81 9.33 -12.76 5.43
C ASN A 81 9.82 -14.20 5.59
N GLU A 82 10.61 -14.48 6.64
CA GLU A 82 11.07 -15.83 6.97
C GLU A 82 9.90 -16.82 7.17
N THR A 83 8.87 -16.42 7.91
CA THR A 83 7.66 -17.23 8.09
C THR A 83 6.98 -17.52 6.75
N ARG A 84 6.74 -16.49 5.93
CA ARG A 84 6.04 -16.64 4.64
C ARG A 84 6.81 -17.51 3.64
N VAL A 85 8.13 -17.42 3.62
CA VAL A 85 8.99 -18.27 2.78
C VAL A 85 8.94 -19.72 3.26
N LYS A 86 9.08 -19.94 4.58
CA LYS A 86 9.19 -21.28 5.16
C LYS A 86 7.85 -22.03 5.22
N GLU A 87 6.78 -21.35 5.56
CA GLU A 87 5.49 -21.96 5.93
C GLU A 87 4.43 -21.82 4.83
N GLU A 88 4.54 -20.78 4.00
CA GLU A 88 3.48 -20.41 3.04
C GLU A 88 3.96 -20.49 1.57
N GLY A 89 5.25 -20.75 1.32
CA GLY A 89 5.81 -20.94 -0.01
C GLY A 89 5.96 -19.66 -0.85
N TYR A 90 5.99 -18.48 -0.19
CA TYR A 90 6.22 -17.21 -0.87
C TYR A 90 7.69 -17.04 -1.31
N SER A 91 7.90 -16.16 -2.28
CA SER A 91 9.25 -15.70 -2.66
C SER A 91 9.92 -14.91 -1.54
N ASP A 92 11.24 -15.03 -1.43
CA ASP A 92 12.03 -14.29 -0.47
C ASP A 92 12.19 -12.82 -0.86
N LEU A 93 11.66 -11.92 -0.01
CA LEU A 93 11.72 -10.48 -0.20
C LEU A 93 12.89 -9.81 0.53
N SER A 94 13.82 -10.57 1.14
CA SER A 94 14.89 -10.04 1.99
C SER A 94 15.68 -8.89 1.35
N GLN A 95 15.96 -8.99 0.05
CA GLN A 95 16.70 -7.97 -0.71
C GLN A 95 15.99 -6.61 -0.80
N TRP A 96 14.68 -6.56 -0.55
CA TRP A 96 13.85 -5.36 -0.68
C TRP A 96 13.50 -4.72 0.67
N LEU A 97 13.65 -5.44 1.79
CA LEU A 97 13.12 -5.02 3.08
C LEU A 97 13.74 -3.70 3.59
N GLU A 98 15.04 -3.50 3.40
CA GLU A 98 15.70 -2.25 3.77
C GLU A 98 15.14 -1.07 2.96
N GLY A 99 15.01 -1.23 1.65
CA GLY A 99 14.40 -0.22 0.76
C GLY A 99 12.96 0.12 1.14
N MET A 100 12.18 -0.85 1.61
CA MET A 100 10.83 -0.61 2.14
C MET A 100 10.85 0.29 3.38
N VAL A 101 11.80 0.07 4.31
CA VAL A 101 11.94 0.88 5.53
C VAL A 101 12.48 2.28 5.21
N GLU A 102 13.41 2.38 4.28
CA GLU A 102 13.90 3.67 3.77
C GLU A 102 12.77 4.49 3.14
N TYR A 103 11.94 3.85 2.32
CA TYR A 103 10.78 4.49 1.70
C TYR A 103 9.79 5.00 2.76
N GLN A 104 9.45 4.18 3.77
CA GLN A 104 8.61 4.58 4.90
C GLN A 104 9.17 5.84 5.60
N THR A 105 10.45 5.80 5.95
CA THR A 105 11.15 6.91 6.62
C THR A 105 11.13 8.17 5.75
N LYS A 106 11.30 8.03 4.43
CA LYS A 106 11.29 9.14 3.48
C LYS A 106 9.92 9.82 3.43
N ILE A 107 8.84 9.06 3.27
CA ILE A 107 7.49 9.65 3.16
C ILE A 107 7.01 10.27 4.47
N GLU A 108 7.43 9.71 5.61
CA GLU A 108 7.19 10.29 6.93
C GLU A 108 7.92 11.63 7.09
N LYS A 109 9.23 11.68 6.80
CA LYS A 109 10.02 12.92 6.88
C LYS A 109 9.52 14.02 5.95
N LEU A 110 8.95 13.65 4.81
CA LEU A 110 8.33 14.59 3.87
C LEU A 110 6.94 15.08 4.31
N GLY A 111 6.41 14.60 5.45
CA GLY A 111 5.11 14.98 5.96
C GLY A 111 3.95 14.50 5.08
N LEU A 112 4.14 13.42 4.32
CA LEU A 112 3.14 12.91 3.38
C LEU A 112 2.13 11.96 4.04
N VAL A 113 2.43 11.49 5.25
CA VAL A 113 1.62 10.54 6.02
C VAL A 113 0.78 11.30 7.04
N ASP A 114 -0.53 11.05 7.07
CA ASP A 114 -1.44 11.65 8.04
C ASP A 114 -1.55 10.82 9.32
N ILE A 115 -1.48 9.48 9.19
CA ILE A 115 -1.60 8.54 10.30
C ILE A 115 -0.60 7.40 10.12
N ILE A 116 0.12 7.07 11.19
CA ILE A 116 0.95 5.87 11.28
C ILE A 116 0.23 4.86 12.16
N LEU A 117 0.02 3.65 11.65
CA LEU A 117 -0.51 2.51 12.40
C LEU A 117 0.57 1.45 12.55
N ASP A 118 0.70 0.91 13.76
CA ASP A 118 1.57 -0.23 14.03
C ASP A 118 1.02 -1.48 13.34
N ALA A 119 1.75 -1.96 12.33
CA ALA A 119 1.37 -3.13 11.55
C ALA A 119 1.65 -4.46 12.29
N SER A 120 2.23 -4.43 13.50
CA SER A 120 2.39 -5.62 14.37
C SER A 120 1.07 -6.04 15.02
N LEU A 121 0.08 -5.15 15.06
CA LEU A 121 -1.27 -5.45 15.55
C LEU A 121 -1.96 -6.53 14.72
N SER A 122 -2.97 -7.17 15.32
CA SER A 122 -3.82 -8.12 14.59
C SER A 122 -4.58 -7.42 13.47
N THR A 123 -4.87 -8.16 12.40
CA THR A 123 -5.65 -7.67 11.24
C THR A 123 -6.97 -7.04 11.68
N GLU A 124 -7.68 -7.63 12.65
CA GLU A 124 -8.93 -7.10 13.20
C GLU A 124 -8.75 -5.72 13.83
N LYS A 125 -7.66 -5.49 14.58
CA LYS A 125 -7.36 -4.21 15.19
C LYS A 125 -7.00 -3.16 14.14
N ILE A 126 -6.23 -3.53 13.12
CA ILE A 126 -5.89 -2.63 12.01
C ILE A 126 -7.15 -2.25 11.24
N ALA A 127 -7.99 -3.23 10.88
CA ALA A 127 -9.24 -3.00 10.18
C ALA A 127 -10.19 -2.09 10.97
N SER A 128 -10.33 -2.32 12.28
CA SER A 128 -11.14 -1.48 13.17
C SER A 128 -10.67 -0.02 13.15
N LYS A 129 -9.35 0.21 13.25
CA LYS A 129 -8.76 1.55 13.18
C LYS A 129 -8.97 2.20 11.81
N LEU A 130 -8.83 1.46 10.71
CA LEU A 130 -9.09 1.98 9.37
C LEU A 130 -10.56 2.38 9.18
N LEU A 131 -11.50 1.59 9.71
CA LEU A 131 -12.93 1.93 9.69
C LEU A 131 -13.23 3.18 10.53
N GLU A 132 -12.59 3.35 11.68
CA GLU A 132 -12.70 4.58 12.47
C GLU A 132 -12.17 5.80 11.71
N ILE A 133 -11.06 5.66 10.99
CA ILE A 133 -10.48 6.73 10.17
C ILE A 133 -11.39 7.09 9.00
N GLY A 134 -12.03 6.10 8.37
CA GLY A 134 -12.92 6.27 7.22
C GLY A 134 -14.33 6.77 7.56
N LYS A 135 -14.74 6.75 8.84
CA LYS A 135 -15.99 7.36 9.27
C LYS A 135 -15.87 8.88 9.14
N ARG A 136 -16.59 9.46 8.18
CA ARG A 136 -16.79 10.91 8.12
C ARG A 136 -17.35 11.38 9.46
N THR A 137 -16.66 12.33 10.07
CA THR A 137 -17.28 13.15 11.12
C THR A 137 -18.12 14.17 10.35
N ASP A 138 -19.36 13.82 10.04
CA ASP A 138 -20.32 14.81 9.58
C ASP A 138 -20.50 15.82 10.73
N ALA A 139 -20.00 17.04 10.54
CA ALA A 139 -20.19 18.19 11.40
C ALA A 139 -20.83 19.31 10.59
#